data_AF-A0A930SDS4-F1
#
_entry.id   AF-A0A930SDS4-F1
#
_cell.length_a   1.000
_cell.length_b   1.000
_cell.length_c   1.000
_cell.angle_alpha   90.00
_cell.angle_beta   90.00
_cell.angle_gamma   90.00
#
_symmetry.space_group_name_H-M   'P 1'
#
loop_
_entity.id
_entity.type
_entity.pdbx_description
1 polymer ?
#
loop_
_entity_poly.entity_id
_entity_poly.type
_entity_poly.pdbx_seq_one_letter_code
_entity_poly.pdbx_strand_id
1 'polypeptide(L)' 'MYENGGLSLTRTISVLFVLLFIGVTIYLVFFDARWDHYETLATMAAGGGPMTQVANKLINSKYNSGIGTYEERKGAE' A
#
# COMPACT_ATOMS: atom_id res chain seq x y z
N MET A 1 1.63 -10.56 8.38
CA MET A 1 1.69 -10.69 6.90
C MET A 1 0.55 -11.52 6.32
N TYR A 2 0.01 -12.50 7.05
CA TYR A 2 -1.10 -13.32 6.57
C TYR A 2 -2.46 -12.77 7.00
N GLU A 3 -3.49 -12.95 6.17
CA GLU A 3 -4.90 -12.62 6.42
C GLU A 3 -5.74 -13.64 5.64
N ASN A 4 -6.78 -14.23 6.26
CA ASN A 4 -7.58 -15.34 5.68
C ASN A 4 -6.75 -16.50 5.09
N GLY A 5 -5.70 -16.93 5.79
CA GLY A 5 -4.89 -18.10 5.39
C GLY A 5 -3.89 -17.86 4.25
N GLY A 6 -3.82 -16.65 3.69
CA GLY A 6 -2.90 -16.27 2.61
C GLY A 6 -2.12 -14.99 2.92
N LEU A 7 -1.09 -14.71 2.12
CA LEU A 7 -0.31 -13.48 2.22
C LEU A 7 -1.20 -12.29 1.81
N SER A 8 -1.43 -11.35 2.73
CA SER A 8 -2.27 -10.17 2.46
C SER A 8 -1.49 -9.17 1.62
N LEU A 9 -1.99 -8.91 0.41
CA LEU A 9 -1.38 -7.98 -0.53
C LEU A 9 -1.27 -6.58 0.07
N THR A 10 -2.30 -6.13 0.78
CA THR A 10 -2.35 -4.85 1.49
C THR A 10 -1.25 -4.75 2.53
N ARG A 11 -1.15 -5.76 3.40
CA ARG A 11 -0.14 -5.80 4.46
C ARG A 11 1.27 -5.84 3.86
N THR A 12 1.44 -6.52 2.74
CA THR A 12 2.72 -6.58 2.02
C THR A 12 3.09 -5.22 1.44
N ILE A 13 2.15 -4.55 0.77
CA ILE A 13 2.36 -3.21 0.22
C ILE A 13 2.66 -2.20 1.33
N SER A 14 1.92 -2.23 2.44
CA SER A 14 2.17 -1.36 3.59
C SER A 14 3.60 -1.52 4.13
N VAL A 15 4.09 -2.76 4.26
CA VAL A 15 5.46 -3.01 4.71
C VAL A 15 6.49 -2.48 3.72
N LEU A 16 6.28 -2.69 2.42
CA LEU A 16 7.18 -2.17 1.39
C LEU A 16 7.27 -0.64 1.45
N PHE A 17 6.15 0.05 1.67
CA PHE A 17 6.14 1.50 1.81
C PHE A 17 6.85 1.98 3.08
N VAL A 18 6.68 1.28 4.21
CA VAL A 18 7.42 1.59 5.44
C VAL A 18 8.93 1.39 5.24
N LEU A 19 9.35 0.30 4.59
CA LEU A 19 10.77 0.06 4.29
C LEU A 19 11.34 1.12 3.35
N LEU A 20 10.58 1.50 2.31
CA LEU A 20 10.96 2.58 1.39
C LEU A 20 11.12 3.91 2.14
N PHE A 21 10.18 4.24 3.03
CA PHE A 21 10.25 5.44 3.85
C PHE A 21 11.50 5.46 4.72
N ILE A 22 11.77 4.39 5.46
CA ILE A 22 12.98 4.28 6.29
C ILE A 22 14.25 4.46 5.44
N GLY A 23 14.33 3.79 4.28
CA GLY A 23 15.48 3.87 3.38
C GLY A 23 15.71 5.29 2.86
N VAL A 24 14.66 5.97 2.42
CA VAL A 24 14.74 7.36 1.93
C VAL A 24 15.10 8.31 3.07
N THR A 25 14.52 8.15 4.26
CA THR A 25 14.88 8.98 5.43
C THR A 25 16.37 8.84 5.77
N ILE A 26 16.90 7.61 5.84
CA ILE A 26 18.33 7.38 6.11
C ILE A 26 19.20 8.02 5.03
N TYR A 27 18.85 7.83 3.75
CA TYR A 27 19.58 8.43 2.64
C TYR A 27 19.65 9.96 2.75
N LEU A 28 18.50 10.62 2.95
CA LEU A 28 18.44 12.08 3.03
C LEU A 28 19.24 12.62 4.22
N VAL A 29 19.15 11.96 5.38
CA VAL A 29 19.92 12.35 6.58
C VAL A 29 21.42 12.18 6.36
N PHE A 30 21.86 11.06 5.76
CA PHE A 30 23.27 10.77 5.55
C PHE A 30 23.94 11.76 4.59
N PHE A 31 23.22 12.21 3.56
CA PHE A 31 23.73 13.13 2.54
C PHE A 31 23.39 14.60 2.80
N ASP A 32 22.77 14.93 3.94
CA ASP A 32 22.23 16.27 4.26
C ASP A 32 21.37 16.84 3.12
N ALA A 33 20.64 15.95 2.46
CA ALA A 33 19.85 16.26 1.27
C ALA A 33 18.40 16.55 1.65
N ARG A 34 17.77 17.49 0.93
CA ARG A 34 16.34 17.73 1.01
C ARG A 34 15.64 17.13 -0.19
N TRP A 35 14.43 16.62 0.05
CA TRP A 35 13.57 16.11 -1.01
C TRP A 35 12.16 16.68 -0.86
N ASP A 36 11.72 17.40 -1.89
CA ASP A 36 10.47 18.16 -1.87
C ASP A 36 9.22 17.30 -1.69
N HIS A 37 9.31 15.99 -2.01
CA HIS A 37 8.19 15.05 -1.87
C HIS A 37 8.29 14.14 -0.63
N TYR A 38 9.17 14.47 0.31
CA TYR A 38 9.35 13.69 1.54
C TYR A 38 8.04 13.54 2.33
N GLU A 39 7.25 14.60 2.44
CA GLU A 39 5.97 14.60 3.15
C GLU A 39 4.93 13.72 2.45
N THR A 40 4.94 13.68 1.12
CA THR A 40 4.09 12.77 0.34
C THR A 40 4.46 11.31 0.62
N LEU A 41 5.75 10.97 0.60
CA LEU A 41 6.21 9.62 0.93
C LEU A 41 5.86 9.24 2.37
N ALA A 42 6.06 10.14 3.32
CA ALA A 42 5.71 9.93 4.74
C ALA A 42 4.21 9.63 4.91
N THR A 43 3.35 10.40 4.22
CA THR A 43 1.90 10.20 4.24
C THR A 43 1.49 8.85 3.67
N MET A 44 2.10 8.45 2.55
CA MET A 44 1.86 7.14 1.91
C MET A 44 2.33 5.98 2.81
N ALA A 45 3.46 6.12 3.48
CA ALA A 45 4.01 5.10 4.37
C ALA A 45 3.25 4.97 5.70
N ALA A 46 2.72 6.08 6.22
CA ALA A 46 1.84 6.07 7.39
C ALA A 46 0.45 5.43 7.11
N GLY A 47 0.19 5.02 5.86
CA GLY A 47 -1.09 4.44 5.44
C GLY A 47 -2.20 5.47 5.23
N GLY A 48 -1.88 6.76 5.21
CA GLY A 48 -2.83 7.85 4.93
C GLY A 48 -3.02 8.10 3.44
N GLY A 49 -4.22 8.58 3.06
CA GLY A 49 -4.46 9.19 1.75
C GLY A 49 -4.70 8.23 0.55
N PRO A 50 -4.30 8.62 -0.68
CA PRO A 50 -4.58 7.90 -1.93
C PRO A 50 -4.15 6.42 -1.95
N MET A 51 -3.11 6.06 -1.19
CA MET A 51 -2.60 4.69 -1.16
C MET A 51 -3.55 3.69 -0.50
N THR A 52 -4.23 4.07 0.58
CA THR A 52 -5.26 3.22 1.19
C THR A 52 -6.42 3.02 0.23
N GLN A 53 -6.78 4.04 -0.55
CA GLN A 53 -7.82 3.93 -1.58
C GLN A 53 -7.40 3.08 -2.78
N VAL A 54 -6.16 3.22 -3.27
CA VAL A 54 -5.62 2.40 -4.36
C VAL A 54 -5.47 0.95 -3.93
N ALA A 55 -4.94 0.71 -2.73
CA ALA A 55 -4.86 -0.62 -2.15
C ALA A 55 -6.26 -1.23 -2.01
N ASN A 56 -7.23 -0.50 -1.46
CA ASN A 56 -8.62 -0.94 -1.37
C ASN A 56 -9.21 -1.30 -2.74
N LYS A 57 -9.04 -0.45 -3.76
CA LYS A 57 -9.52 -0.74 -5.13
C LYS A 57 -8.83 -1.97 -5.73
N LEU A 58 -7.54 -2.13 -5.50
CA LEU A 58 -6.76 -3.23 -6.07
C LEU A 58 -7.08 -4.56 -5.38
N ILE A 59 -7.30 -4.55 -4.06
CA ILE A 59 -7.83 -5.71 -3.33
C ILE A 59 -9.21 -6.08 -3.88
N ASN A 60 -10.10 -5.10 -3.98
CA ASN A 60 -11.47 -5.34 -4.43
C ASN A 60 -11.49 -5.92 -5.85
N SER A 61 -10.67 -5.35 -6.75
CA SER A 61 -10.56 -5.83 -8.14
C SER A 61 -9.97 -7.23 -8.28
N LYS A 62 -9.05 -7.64 -7.39
CA LYS A 62 -8.35 -8.92 -7.52
C LYS A 62 -9.04 -10.07 -6.81
N TYR A 63 -9.64 -9.79 -5.66
CA TYR A 63 -10.19 -10.83 -4.77
C TYR A 63 -11.72 -10.79 -4.68
N ASN A 64 -12.34 -9.62 -4.79
CA ASN A 64 -13.79 -9.47 -4.58
C ASN A 64 -14.59 -9.26 -5.86
N SER A 65 -14.00 -8.86 -6.99
CA SER A 65 -14.71 -8.72 -8.27
C SER A 65 -14.48 -9.91 -9.21
N GLY A 66 -15.44 -10.17 -10.09
CA GLY A 66 -15.29 -11.07 -11.22
C GLY A 66 -14.16 -10.59 -12.15
N ILE A 67 -13.35 -11.50 -12.69
CA ILE A 67 -12.31 -11.13 -13.65
C ILE A 67 -12.98 -10.51 -14.89
N GLY A 68 -12.69 -9.24 -15.15
CA GLY A 68 -13.25 -8.50 -16.29
C GLY A 68 -14.67 -7.97 -16.08
N THR A 69 -15.21 -7.98 -14.85
CA THR A 69 -16.55 -7.47 -14.55
C THR A 69 -16.52 -6.55 -13.32
N TYR A 70 -17.50 -5.65 -13.21
CA TYR A 70 -17.74 -4.86 -11.98
C TYR A 70 -18.62 -5.60 -10.97
N GLU A 71 -18.98 -6.87 -11.24
CA GLU A 71 -19.82 -7.65 -10.35
C GLU A 71 -18.99 -8.24 -9.22
N GLU A 72 -19.48 -8.07 -8.00
CA GLU A 72 -18.91 -8.67 -6.79
C GLU A 72 -19.11 -10.20 -6.85
N ARG A 73 -18.08 -10.97 -6.54
CA ARG A 73 -18.17 -12.44 -6.53
C ARG A 73 -19.17 -12.86 -5.46
N LYS A 74 -20.28 -13.48 -5.87
CA LYS A 74 -21.27 -14.06 -4.94
C LYS A 74 -20.57 -15.05 -4.00
N GLY A 75 -20.56 -14.73 -2.70
CA GLY A 75 -19.92 -15.53 -1.65
C GLY A 75 -18.91 -14.77 -0.77
N ALA A 76 -18.72 -13.46 -0.99
CA ALA A 76 -18.04 -12.58 -0.04
C ALA A 76 -19.03 -12.15 1.08
N GLU A 77 -19.44 -13.10 1.92
CA GLU A 77 -20.08 -12.86 3.22
C GLU A 77 -19.17 -13.36 4.34
#